data_AF-A0A7L8S534-F1
#
_entry.id   AF-A0A7L8S534-F1
#
_cell.length_a   1.000
_cell.length_b   1.000
_cell.length_c   1.000
_cell.angle_alpha   90.00
_cell.angle_beta   90.00
_cell.angle_gamma   90.00
#
_symmetry.space_group_name_H-M   'P 1'
#
loop_
_entity.id
_entity.type
_entity.pdbx_description
1 polymer ?
#
loop_
_entity_poly.entity_id
_entity_poly.type
_entity_poly.pdbx_seq_one_letter_code
_entity_poly.pdbx_strand_id
1 'polypeptide(L)'
;MNATAQTEATIDNTSGFPEVYYGRTSDGLFAALVGENAFAMIPAYNGGRYLGHAWKLPLPISEWKQSSFYGHGGQLDGKAAFRARVEENARHQAQLRRLARRSIPARQATPWGLSDHATHYAEGVVCHSTPSHGGFHLDPDRNAHIHPLLRSADGFYEEDCCWAAVAQAFPDLFTDFEKRCAEETIRHWYPEAWPRSLTSTPKRLREAAS
;
A
#
# COMPACT_ATOMS: atom_id res chain seq x y z
N MET A 1 -24.76 -46.89 -13.80
CA MET A 1 -24.90 -45.58 -14.49
C MET A 1 -26.10 -44.88 -13.89
N ASN A 2 -25.89 -43.78 -13.18
CA ASN A 2 -26.91 -42.78 -12.83
C ASN A 2 -26.17 -41.48 -12.45
N ALA A 3 -26.10 -40.56 -13.42
CA ALA A 3 -26.03 -39.12 -13.18
C ALA A 3 -27.40 -38.69 -12.59
N THR A 4 -27.61 -37.65 -11.79
CA THR A 4 -27.20 -36.23 -11.79
C THR A 4 -27.67 -35.73 -10.39
N ALA A 5 -27.26 -34.64 -9.74
CA ALA A 5 -26.85 -33.33 -10.21
C ALA A 5 -26.06 -32.63 -9.10
N GLN A 6 -24.95 -32.00 -9.45
CA GLN A 6 -24.33 -30.95 -8.65
C GLN A 6 -24.81 -29.62 -9.20
N THR A 7 -25.49 -28.85 -8.35
CA THR A 7 -25.90 -27.48 -8.64
C THR A 7 -24.66 -26.59 -8.48
N GLU A 8 -23.97 -26.29 -9.59
CA GLU A 8 -22.95 -25.25 -9.62
C GLU A 8 -23.64 -23.88 -9.48
N ALA A 9 -23.58 -23.33 -8.27
CA ALA A 9 -23.88 -21.92 -8.05
C ALA A 9 -22.76 -21.10 -8.71
N THR A 10 -23.07 -20.59 -9.89
CA THR A 10 -22.25 -19.63 -10.63
C THR A 10 -22.13 -18.36 -9.79
N ILE A 11 -20.98 -18.18 -9.14
CA ILE A 11 -20.61 -16.91 -8.51
C ILE A 11 -20.26 -15.93 -9.63
N ASP A 12 -21.27 -15.17 -10.05
CA ASP A 12 -21.12 -13.99 -10.89
C ASP A 12 -20.36 -12.92 -10.11
N ASN A 13 -19.04 -12.91 -10.27
CA ASN A 13 -18.13 -12.00 -9.59
C ASN A 13 -18.05 -10.67 -10.36
N THR A 14 -19.17 -9.94 -10.42
CA THR A 14 -19.28 -8.64 -11.11
C THR A 14 -18.86 -7.45 -10.23
N SER A 15 -18.13 -7.69 -9.14
CA SER A 15 -17.52 -6.64 -8.32
C SER A 15 -16.00 -6.79 -8.42
N GLY A 16 -15.36 -6.07 -9.34
CA GLY A 16 -13.89 -6.03 -9.49
C GLY A 16 -13.11 -5.47 -8.28
N PHE A 17 -13.74 -5.41 -7.10
CA PHE A 17 -13.20 -4.94 -5.83
C PHE A 17 -12.83 -6.14 -4.96
N PRO A 18 -11.81 -6.04 -4.09
CA PRO A 18 -11.53 -7.12 -3.17
C PRO A 18 -12.66 -7.07 -2.13
N GLU A 19 -13.64 -7.94 -2.29
CA GLU A 19 -14.74 -8.04 -1.34
C GLU A 19 -14.15 -8.35 0.05
N VAL A 20 -14.62 -7.61 1.05
CA VAL A 20 -14.17 -7.78 2.43
C VAL A 20 -15.05 -8.84 3.08
N TYR A 21 -14.46 -9.99 3.41
CA TYR A 21 -15.18 -11.05 4.09
C TYR A 21 -14.87 -11.01 5.58
N TYR A 22 -15.88 -10.80 6.41
CA TYR A 22 -15.74 -10.84 7.87
C TYR A 22 -16.18 -12.19 8.41
N GLY A 23 -15.54 -12.64 9.49
CA GLY A 23 -15.90 -13.88 10.15
C GLY A 23 -15.34 -14.01 11.56
N ARG A 24 -15.38 -15.24 12.06
CA ARG A 24 -14.78 -15.64 13.33
C ARG A 24 -13.81 -16.78 13.11
N THR A 25 -12.67 -16.72 13.76
CA THR A 25 -11.70 -17.82 13.79
C THR A 25 -12.22 -18.96 14.67
N SER A 26 -11.60 -20.14 14.60
CA SER A 26 -11.98 -21.30 15.42
C SER A 26 -11.82 -21.06 16.92
N ASP A 27 -10.92 -20.16 17.30
CA ASP A 27 -10.72 -19.68 18.68
C ASP A 27 -11.47 -18.36 18.99
N GLY A 28 -12.41 -17.97 18.13
CA GLY A 28 -13.39 -16.91 18.41
C GLY A 28 -12.95 -15.47 18.14
N LEU A 29 -11.76 -15.25 17.57
CA LEU A 29 -11.28 -13.92 17.20
C LEU A 29 -12.15 -13.31 16.10
N PHE A 30 -12.28 -11.98 16.11
CA PHE A 30 -12.93 -11.28 15.01
C PHE A 30 -11.92 -11.10 13.88
N ALA A 31 -12.24 -11.58 12.69
CA ALA A 31 -11.31 -11.66 11.58
C ALA A 31 -11.93 -11.15 10.26
N ALA A 32 -11.07 -10.82 9.31
CA ALA A 32 -11.45 -10.43 7.97
C ALA A 32 -10.44 -10.94 6.92
N LEU A 33 -10.92 -11.18 5.71
CA LEU A 33 -10.13 -11.46 4.52
C LEU A 33 -10.36 -10.37 3.49
N VAL A 34 -9.27 -9.84 2.92
CA VAL A 34 -9.29 -8.86 1.82
C VAL A 34 -8.32 -9.32 0.73
N GLY A 35 -8.86 -9.92 -0.35
CA GLY A 35 -8.03 -10.62 -1.33
C GLY A 35 -7.28 -11.77 -0.66
N GLU A 36 -5.95 -11.70 -0.62
CA GLU A 36 -5.10 -12.69 0.06
C GLU A 36 -4.62 -12.24 1.44
N ASN A 37 -5.00 -11.03 1.89
CA ASN A 37 -4.60 -10.49 3.18
C ASN A 37 -5.62 -10.87 4.25
N ALA A 38 -5.16 -11.62 5.25
CA ALA A 38 -5.96 -12.03 6.39
C ALA A 38 -5.64 -11.13 7.60
N PHE A 39 -6.69 -10.71 8.29
CA PHE A 39 -6.62 -9.85 9.46
C PHE A 39 -7.39 -10.47 10.63
N ALA A 40 -6.88 -10.31 11.86
CA ALA A 40 -7.62 -10.62 13.08
C ALA A 40 -7.40 -9.56 14.16
N MET A 41 -8.41 -9.34 14.99
CA MET A 41 -8.29 -8.53 16.19
C MET A 41 -7.83 -9.43 17.34
N ILE A 42 -6.52 -9.43 17.63
CA ILE A 42 -5.88 -10.34 18.57
C ILE A 42 -5.76 -9.67 19.95
N PRO A 43 -6.08 -10.35 21.06
CA PRO A 43 -5.83 -9.82 22.40
C PRO A 43 -4.32 -9.73 22.68
N ALA A 44 -3.90 -8.61 23.30
CA ALA A 44 -2.55 -8.42 23.81
C ALA A 44 -2.46 -8.81 25.29
N TYR A 45 -1.25 -9.14 25.76
CA TYR A 45 -1.00 -9.49 27.17
C TYR A 45 -1.39 -8.39 28.16
N ASN A 46 -1.33 -7.12 27.74
CA ASN A 46 -1.68 -5.96 28.56
C ASN A 46 -3.19 -5.68 28.65
N GLY A 47 -4.04 -6.60 28.18
CA GLY A 47 -5.50 -6.41 28.12
C GLY A 47 -5.99 -5.58 26.93
N GLY A 48 -5.06 -5.05 26.13
CA GLY A 48 -5.37 -4.37 24.87
C GLY A 48 -5.67 -5.33 23.73
N ARG A 49 -5.80 -4.79 22.52
CA ARG A 49 -5.95 -5.56 21.27
C ARG A 49 -5.04 -4.99 20.21
N TYR A 50 -4.64 -5.82 19.25
CA TYR A 50 -3.85 -5.40 18.10
C TYR A 50 -4.33 -6.06 16.82
N LEU A 51 -3.92 -5.48 15.68
CA LEU A 51 -4.21 -6.01 14.36
C LEU A 51 -3.22 -7.13 14.04
N GLY A 52 -3.65 -8.38 14.07
CA GLY A 52 -2.92 -9.51 13.51
C GLY A 52 -3.00 -9.49 11.98
N HIS A 53 -1.90 -9.84 11.32
CA HIS A 53 -1.83 -9.98 9.86
C HIS A 53 -1.24 -11.33 9.45
N ALA A 54 -1.76 -11.87 8.36
CA ALA A 54 -1.20 -13.00 7.63
C ALA A 54 -1.49 -12.86 6.13
N TRP A 55 -0.76 -13.60 5.32
CA TRP A 55 -0.92 -13.62 3.86
C TRP A 55 -1.13 -15.05 3.36
N LYS A 56 -2.02 -15.20 2.37
CA LYS A 56 -2.32 -16.48 1.69
C LYS A 56 -2.63 -17.64 2.65
N LEU A 57 -3.48 -17.38 3.64
CA LEU A 57 -3.99 -18.48 4.47
C LEU A 57 -4.88 -19.41 3.61
N PRO A 58 -4.59 -20.71 3.56
CA PRO A 58 -5.26 -21.63 2.63
C PRO A 58 -6.63 -22.12 3.12
N LEU A 59 -6.94 -21.93 4.41
CA LEU A 59 -8.17 -22.37 5.05
C LEU A 59 -9.22 -21.24 5.08
N PRO A 60 -10.53 -21.55 5.24
CA PRO A 60 -11.53 -20.52 5.48
C PRO A 60 -11.34 -19.84 6.86
N ILE A 61 -11.91 -18.64 7.01
CA ILE A 61 -11.80 -17.83 8.26
C ILE A 61 -12.16 -18.65 9.50
N SER A 62 -13.18 -19.52 9.42
CA SER A 62 -13.67 -20.36 10.52
C SER A 62 -12.65 -21.36 11.08
N GLU A 63 -11.61 -21.70 10.31
CA GLU A 63 -10.59 -22.67 10.70
C GLU A 63 -9.28 -22.02 11.16
N TRP A 64 -9.13 -20.71 10.95
CA TRP A 64 -7.96 -19.98 11.45
C TRP A 64 -7.90 -19.98 12.97
N LYS A 65 -6.72 -19.70 13.51
CA LYS A 65 -6.45 -19.50 14.93
C LYS A 65 -5.58 -18.25 15.10
N GLN A 66 -5.42 -17.78 16.33
CA GLN A 66 -4.46 -16.73 16.66
C GLN A 66 -3.06 -17.02 16.10
N SER A 67 -2.62 -18.29 16.18
CA SER A 67 -1.30 -18.72 15.66
C SER A 67 -1.18 -18.72 14.14
N SER A 68 -2.28 -18.52 13.40
CA SER A 68 -2.23 -18.32 11.95
C SER A 68 -1.68 -16.95 11.57
N PHE A 69 -1.66 -16.00 12.50
CA PHE A 69 -1.24 -14.61 12.28
C PHE A 69 0.19 -14.40 12.78
N TYR A 70 1.07 -13.91 11.91
CA TYR A 70 2.48 -13.70 12.20
C TYR A 70 2.88 -12.21 12.19
N GLY A 71 2.04 -11.33 11.65
CA GLY A 71 2.27 -9.88 11.62
C GLY A 71 1.54 -9.13 12.74
N HIS A 72 2.15 -8.04 13.22
CA HIS A 72 1.58 -7.16 14.25
C HIS A 72 1.40 -5.72 13.72
N GLY A 73 0.17 -5.37 13.32
CA GLY A 73 -0.22 -4.10 12.71
C GLY A 73 -0.64 -2.99 13.69
N GLY A 74 -0.16 -3.06 14.94
CA GLY A 74 -0.39 -2.01 15.96
C GLY A 74 -1.67 -2.16 16.75
N GLN A 75 -1.84 -1.30 17.76
CA GLN A 75 -2.96 -1.36 18.71
C GLN A 75 -4.31 -1.02 18.06
N LEU A 76 -5.38 -1.62 18.57
CA LEU A 76 -6.75 -1.43 18.12
C LEU A 76 -7.67 -1.09 19.30
N ASP A 77 -8.43 0.00 19.15
CA ASP A 77 -9.51 0.37 20.07
C ASP A 77 -10.83 -0.31 19.68
N GLY A 78 -10.82 -1.64 19.69
CA GLY A 78 -11.99 -2.46 19.43
C GLY A 78 -12.40 -2.63 17.96
N LYS A 79 -13.64 -3.09 17.75
CA LYS A 79 -14.12 -3.60 16.46
C LYS A 79 -14.27 -2.51 15.39
N ALA A 80 -14.61 -1.28 15.79
CA ALA A 80 -14.75 -0.17 14.85
C ALA A 80 -13.38 0.20 14.25
N ALA A 81 -12.36 0.34 15.09
CA ALA A 81 -10.98 0.56 14.66
C ALA A 81 -10.47 -0.59 13.76
N PHE A 82 -10.79 -1.84 14.11
CA PHE A 82 -10.47 -3.00 13.27
C PHE A 82 -11.11 -2.89 11.87
N ARG A 83 -12.42 -2.61 11.79
CA ARG A 83 -13.12 -2.46 10.51
C ARG A 83 -12.52 -1.34 9.66
N ALA A 84 -12.23 -0.19 10.27
CA ALA A 84 -11.61 0.93 9.56
C ALA A 84 -10.26 0.55 8.93
N ARG A 85 -9.42 -0.21 9.63
CA ARG A 85 -8.14 -0.72 9.11
C ARG A 85 -8.32 -1.70 7.95
N VAL A 86 -9.26 -2.63 8.08
CA VAL A 86 -9.58 -3.61 7.04
C VAL A 86 -10.12 -2.91 5.78
N GLU A 87 -11.02 -1.94 5.94
CA GLU A 87 -11.58 -1.17 4.83
C GLU A 87 -10.55 -0.25 4.17
N GLU A 88 -9.64 0.35 4.94
CA GLU A 88 -8.50 1.10 4.40
C GLU A 88 -7.61 0.20 3.54
N ASN A 89 -7.30 -1.01 3.98
CA ASN A 89 -6.56 -1.98 3.18
C ASN A 89 -7.31 -2.36 1.90
N ALA A 90 -8.62 -2.58 1.97
CA ALA A 90 -9.44 -2.88 0.79
C ALA A 90 -9.44 -1.74 -0.23
N ARG A 91 -9.56 -0.49 0.24
CA ARG A 91 -9.44 0.71 -0.61
C ARG A 91 -8.06 0.81 -1.24
N HIS A 92 -7.01 0.62 -0.44
CA HIS A 92 -5.62 0.64 -0.92
C HIS A 92 -5.38 -0.40 -2.02
N GLN A 93 -5.81 -1.66 -1.81
CA GLN A 93 -5.70 -2.71 -2.84
C GLN A 93 -6.48 -2.36 -4.13
N ALA A 94 -7.68 -1.78 -3.99
CA ALA A 94 -8.46 -1.36 -5.15
C ALA A 94 -7.76 -0.23 -5.94
N GLN A 95 -7.15 0.73 -5.24
CA GLN A 95 -6.38 1.81 -5.86
C GLN A 95 -5.11 1.29 -6.53
N LEU A 96 -4.37 0.38 -5.90
CA LEU A 96 -3.19 -0.26 -6.50
C LEU A 96 -3.52 -0.92 -7.85
N ARG A 97 -4.66 -1.63 -7.93
CA ARG A 97 -5.10 -2.24 -9.19
C ARG A 97 -5.44 -1.20 -10.26
N ARG A 98 -6.05 -0.08 -9.88
CA ARG A 98 -6.37 1.03 -10.80
C ARG A 98 -5.12 1.73 -11.32
N LEU A 99 -4.10 1.89 -10.46
CA LEU A 99 -2.82 2.49 -10.84
C LEU A 99 -2.03 1.61 -11.82
N ALA A 100 -2.31 0.30 -11.86
CA ALA A 100 -1.75 -0.64 -12.82
C ALA A 100 -0.22 -0.55 -12.97
N ARG A 101 0.48 -0.33 -11.84
CA ARG A 101 1.95 -0.25 -11.78
C ARG A 101 2.55 -1.55 -12.30
N ARG A 102 3.58 -1.45 -13.14
CA ARG A 102 4.14 -2.61 -13.83
C ARG A 102 5.50 -2.95 -13.28
N SER A 103 5.72 -4.22 -12.95
CA SER A 103 7.06 -4.74 -12.72
C SER A 103 7.85 -4.68 -14.03
N ILE A 104 9.10 -4.21 -13.94
CA ILE A 104 10.03 -4.14 -15.06
C ILE A 104 11.35 -4.83 -14.66
N PRO A 105 12.15 -5.30 -15.64
CA PRO A 105 13.44 -5.90 -15.32
C PRO A 105 14.33 -4.92 -14.55
N ALA A 106 14.82 -5.37 -13.40
CA ALA A 106 15.77 -4.62 -12.61
C ALA A 106 17.17 -4.71 -13.27
N ARG A 107 17.71 -3.56 -13.69
CA ARG A 107 18.97 -3.48 -14.44
C ARG A 107 19.83 -2.27 -14.08
N GLN A 108 19.51 -1.60 -12.97
CA GLN A 108 20.14 -0.34 -12.60
C GLN A 108 20.89 -0.49 -11.28
N ALA A 109 22.12 0.02 -11.26
CA ALA A 109 22.84 0.29 -10.02
C ALA A 109 22.17 1.47 -9.32
N THR A 110 21.81 1.29 -8.05
CA THR A 110 21.22 2.31 -7.19
C THR A 110 22.19 2.64 -6.06
N PRO A 111 21.99 3.74 -5.31
CA PRO A 111 22.75 4.02 -4.10
C PRO A 111 22.68 2.89 -3.06
N TRP A 112 21.65 2.05 -3.11
CA TRP A 112 21.43 0.91 -2.21
C TRP A 112 21.90 -0.43 -2.78
N GLY A 113 22.71 -0.40 -3.85
CA GLY A 113 23.22 -1.58 -4.55
C GLY A 113 22.48 -1.89 -5.84
N LEU A 114 22.71 -3.09 -6.37
CA LEU A 114 22.03 -3.55 -7.59
C LEU A 114 20.54 -3.79 -7.29
N SER A 115 19.67 -3.25 -8.14
CA SER A 115 18.24 -3.47 -8.04
C SER A 115 17.89 -4.92 -8.38
N ASP A 116 17.10 -5.57 -7.51
CA ASP A 116 16.53 -6.91 -7.74
C ASP A 116 15.14 -6.82 -8.34
N HIS A 117 14.38 -5.80 -7.93
CA HIS A 117 13.05 -5.52 -8.43
C HIS A 117 12.90 -4.05 -8.78
N ALA A 118 12.21 -3.78 -9.88
CA ALA A 118 11.87 -2.43 -10.29
C ALA A 118 10.40 -2.36 -10.68
N THR A 119 9.72 -1.31 -10.24
CA THR A 119 8.32 -1.03 -10.54
C THR A 119 8.23 0.30 -11.27
N HIS A 120 7.70 0.28 -12.48
CA HIS A 120 7.42 1.47 -13.28
C HIS A 120 6.11 2.11 -12.81
N TYR A 121 6.20 3.31 -12.24
CA TYR A 121 5.05 4.10 -11.81
C TYR A 121 4.53 4.98 -12.95
N ALA A 122 5.45 5.68 -13.63
CA ALA A 122 5.18 6.50 -14.81
C ALA A 122 6.48 6.72 -15.59
N GLU A 123 6.37 7.35 -16.76
CA GLU A 123 7.55 7.80 -17.50
C GLU A 123 8.40 8.73 -16.61
N GLY A 124 9.67 8.37 -16.45
CA GLY A 124 10.62 9.06 -15.60
C GLY A 124 10.48 8.80 -14.10
N VAL A 125 9.61 7.87 -13.67
CA VAL A 125 9.37 7.54 -12.25
C VAL A 125 9.40 6.03 -12.04
N VAL A 126 10.50 5.53 -11.45
CA VAL A 126 10.70 4.10 -11.19
C VAL A 126 11.02 3.89 -9.72
N CYS A 127 10.35 2.92 -9.09
CA CYS A 127 10.71 2.45 -7.75
C CYS A 127 11.60 1.22 -7.87
N HIS A 128 12.73 1.23 -7.17
CA HIS A 128 13.68 0.14 -7.08
C HIS A 128 13.64 -0.48 -5.69
N SER A 129 13.78 -1.80 -5.63
CA SER A 129 14.01 -2.55 -4.41
C SER A 129 15.28 -3.38 -4.57
N THR A 130 16.09 -3.38 -3.52
CA THR A 130 17.31 -4.16 -3.34
C THR A 130 17.14 -5.05 -2.09
N PRO A 131 18.06 -5.99 -1.80
CA PRO A 131 17.95 -6.84 -0.61
C PRO A 131 17.88 -6.08 0.72
N SER A 132 18.43 -4.87 0.78
CA SER A 132 18.54 -4.11 2.02
C SER A 132 17.60 -2.92 2.11
N HIS A 133 17.32 -2.26 0.98
CA HIS A 133 16.59 -0.99 0.93
C HIS A 133 15.91 -0.84 -0.44
N GLY A 134 15.36 0.33 -0.69
CA GLY A 134 14.79 0.71 -1.97
C GLY A 134 14.47 2.19 -2.00
N GLY A 135 13.79 2.58 -3.06
CA GLY A 135 13.34 3.94 -3.24
C GLY A 135 13.05 4.28 -4.68
N PHE A 136 12.72 5.55 -4.91
CA PHE A 136 12.42 6.06 -6.24
C PHE A 136 13.67 6.61 -6.91
N HIS A 137 13.77 6.37 -8.21
CA HIS A 137 14.64 7.09 -9.10
C HIS A 137 13.79 7.92 -10.06
N LEU A 138 14.11 9.21 -10.16
CA LEU A 138 13.50 10.15 -11.09
C LEU A 138 14.48 10.51 -12.20
N ASP A 139 13.99 10.58 -13.44
CA ASP A 139 14.76 11.24 -14.49
C ASP A 139 14.90 12.75 -14.22
N PRO A 140 15.81 13.46 -14.91
CA PRO A 140 16.03 14.89 -14.66
C PRO A 140 14.76 15.75 -14.79
N ASP A 141 13.87 15.43 -15.74
CA ASP A 141 12.66 16.20 -16.00
C ASP A 141 11.66 16.04 -14.85
N ARG A 142 11.43 14.82 -14.36
CA ARG A 142 10.60 14.55 -13.18
C ARG A 142 11.24 15.11 -11.93
N ASN A 143 12.55 14.97 -11.78
CA ASN A 143 13.27 15.48 -10.61
C ASN A 143 13.15 17.01 -10.47
N ALA A 144 13.08 17.74 -11.59
CA ALA A 144 12.87 19.18 -11.60
C ALA A 144 11.51 19.62 -11.01
N HIS A 145 10.51 18.73 -10.97
CA HIS A 145 9.20 19.02 -10.38
C HIS A 145 9.18 18.87 -8.85
N ILE A 146 10.18 18.21 -8.27
CA ILE A 146 10.32 18.09 -6.82
C ILE A 146 10.63 19.47 -6.23
N HIS A 147 9.98 19.80 -5.12
CA HIS A 147 10.22 21.07 -4.41
C HIS A 147 11.71 21.23 -4.08
N PRO A 148 12.35 22.39 -4.33
CA PRO A 148 13.80 22.54 -4.17
C PRO A 148 14.37 22.13 -2.80
N LEU A 149 13.62 22.31 -1.71
CA LEU A 149 14.04 21.89 -0.36
C LEU A 149 14.05 20.37 -0.15
N LEU A 150 13.34 19.62 -0.99
CA LEU A 150 13.21 18.16 -0.89
C LEU A 150 13.92 17.44 -2.04
N ARG A 151 14.45 18.18 -3.01
CA ARG A 151 14.98 17.63 -4.26
C ARG A 151 16.34 16.98 -4.01
N SER A 152 16.46 15.69 -4.36
CA SER A 152 17.76 15.02 -4.39
C SER A 152 18.55 15.40 -5.65
N ALA A 153 19.85 15.60 -5.51
CA ALA A 153 20.75 15.98 -6.61
C ALA A 153 20.96 14.83 -7.60
N ASP A 154 20.96 13.58 -7.12
CA ASP A 154 21.16 12.38 -7.92
C ASP A 154 19.85 11.73 -8.42
N GLY A 155 18.70 12.32 -8.07
CA GLY A 155 17.37 11.83 -8.44
C GLY A 155 16.91 10.58 -7.67
N PHE A 156 17.66 10.12 -6.67
CA PHE A 156 17.28 8.99 -5.82
C PHE A 156 16.59 9.45 -4.51
N TYR A 157 15.52 8.75 -4.16
CA TYR A 157 14.66 9.03 -3.01
C TYR A 157 14.36 7.74 -2.25
N GLU A 158 15.06 7.56 -1.13
CA GLU A 158 15.00 6.40 -0.24
C GLU A 158 13.62 6.16 0.40
N GLU A 159 13.27 4.89 0.56
CA GLU A 159 11.93 4.41 0.93
C GLU A 159 11.47 4.67 2.36
N ASP A 160 12.39 4.95 3.30
CA ASP A 160 12.05 5.22 4.70
C ASP A 160 11.85 6.72 4.97
N CYS A 161 12.43 7.59 4.13
CA CYS A 161 12.34 9.04 4.29
C CYS A 161 11.95 9.80 3.01
N CYS A 162 12.87 9.94 2.06
CA CYS A 162 12.72 10.96 1.01
C CYS A 162 11.77 10.57 -0.13
N TRP A 163 11.30 9.32 -0.23
CA TRP A 163 10.23 8.91 -1.15
C TRP A 163 8.97 9.78 -1.03
N ALA A 164 8.71 10.32 0.16
CA ALA A 164 7.55 11.15 0.43
C ALA A 164 7.53 12.43 -0.43
N ALA A 165 8.70 12.95 -0.81
CA ALA A 165 8.80 14.07 -1.75
C ALA A 165 8.26 13.71 -3.14
N VAL A 166 8.48 12.47 -3.59
CA VAL A 166 7.97 11.95 -4.86
C VAL A 166 6.46 11.81 -4.80
N ALA A 167 5.93 11.24 -3.71
CA ALA A 167 4.49 11.12 -3.50
C ALA A 167 3.77 12.47 -3.42
N GLN A 168 4.42 13.50 -2.87
CA GLN A 168 3.86 14.85 -2.83
C GLN A 168 3.85 15.53 -4.20
N ALA A 169 4.90 15.36 -5.00
CA ALA A 169 4.99 15.99 -6.31
C ALA A 169 4.10 15.30 -7.37
N PHE A 170 3.87 14.00 -7.23
CA PHE A 170 3.12 13.20 -8.20
C PHE A 170 1.99 12.40 -7.54
N PRO A 171 1.02 13.06 -6.87
CA PRO A 171 0.02 12.40 -6.03
C PRO A 171 -0.85 11.39 -6.79
N ASP A 172 -1.05 11.59 -8.09
CA ASP A 172 -1.86 10.69 -8.94
C ASP A 172 -1.21 9.32 -9.16
N LEU A 173 0.09 9.17 -8.86
CA LEU A 173 0.79 7.89 -8.94
C LEU A 173 0.63 7.05 -7.66
N PHE A 174 -0.03 7.59 -6.64
CA PHE A 174 -0.11 7.02 -5.29
C PHE A 174 -1.56 6.83 -4.82
N THR A 175 -1.75 5.79 -4.00
CA THR A 175 -3.00 5.51 -3.30
C THR A 175 -3.23 6.53 -2.18
N ASP A 176 -4.46 6.63 -1.67
CA ASP A 176 -4.75 7.54 -0.55
C ASP A 176 -3.98 7.16 0.72
N PHE A 177 -3.78 5.85 0.93
CA PHE A 177 -2.97 5.35 2.03
C PHE A 177 -1.51 5.80 1.91
N GLU A 178 -0.89 5.62 0.74
CA GLU A 178 0.51 6.04 0.52
C GLU A 178 0.66 7.56 0.64
N LYS A 179 -0.31 8.35 0.14
CA LYS A 179 -0.29 9.81 0.29
C LYS A 179 -0.33 10.24 1.77
N ARG A 180 -1.15 9.58 2.59
CA ARG A 180 -1.20 9.83 4.04
C ARG A 180 0.12 9.47 4.72
N CYS A 181 0.71 8.32 4.37
CA CYS A 181 2.03 7.94 4.88
C CYS A 181 3.11 8.95 4.48
N ALA A 182 3.13 9.40 3.23
CA ALA A 182 4.08 10.41 2.77
C ALA A 182 3.94 11.74 3.55
N GLU A 183 2.71 12.18 3.79
CA GLU A 183 2.43 13.36 4.62
C GLU A 183 2.97 13.19 6.06
N GLU A 184 2.74 12.04 6.69
CA GLU A 184 3.29 11.72 8.02
C GLU A 184 4.84 11.73 8.01
N THR A 185 5.46 11.14 6.98
CA THR A 185 6.91 11.11 6.79
C THR A 185 7.51 12.52 6.65
N ILE A 186 6.92 13.39 5.81
CA ILE A 186 7.45 14.77 5.64
C ILE A 186 7.30 15.56 6.94
N ARG A 187 6.17 15.42 7.65
CA ARG A 187 5.99 16.09 8.95
C ARG A 187 7.04 15.66 9.98
N HIS A 188 7.46 14.39 9.94
CA HIS A 188 8.43 13.85 10.88
C HIS A 188 9.87 14.20 10.53
N TRP A 189 10.25 14.02 9.26
CA TRP A 189 11.64 14.11 8.81
C TRP A 189 12.03 15.47 8.22
N TYR A 190 11.07 16.26 7.74
CA TYR A 190 11.29 17.56 7.10
C TYR A 190 10.30 18.63 7.62
N PRO A 191 10.27 18.89 8.94
CA PRO A 191 9.28 19.79 9.55
C PRO A 191 9.35 21.22 8.98
N GLU A 192 10.52 21.69 8.56
CA GLU A 192 10.73 22.99 7.93
C GLU A 192 10.21 23.08 6.49
N ALA A 193 10.15 21.95 5.78
CA ALA A 193 9.64 21.89 4.41
C ALA A 193 8.11 21.70 4.37
N TRP A 194 7.53 21.07 5.40
CA TRP A 194 6.11 20.70 5.46
C TRP A 194 5.11 21.83 5.12
N PRO A 195 5.17 23.03 5.73
CA PRO A 195 4.21 24.10 5.40
C PRO A 195 4.41 24.67 4.00
N ARG A 196 5.64 24.58 3.45
CA ARG A 196 6.02 25.21 2.19
C ARG A 196 5.72 24.33 0.99
N SER A 197 5.88 23.02 1.15
CA SER A 197 5.63 22.07 0.07
C SER A 197 4.13 21.94 -0.30
N LEU A 198 3.22 22.29 0.63
CA LEU A 198 1.77 22.38 0.37
C LEU A 198 1.36 23.55 -0.53
N THR A 199 2.22 24.57 -0.70
CA THR A 199 1.89 25.78 -1.48
C THR A 199 2.32 25.73 -2.94
N SER A 200 3.14 24.74 -3.29
CA SER A 200 3.70 24.55 -4.63
C SER A 200 2.90 23.52 -5.43
N THR A 201 1.60 23.75 -5.63
CA THR A 201 0.86 23.10 -6.72
C THR A 201 1.17 23.89 -8.00
N PRO A 202 1.82 23.32 -9.03
CA PRO A 202 1.95 24.03 -10.29
C PRO A 202 0.56 24.13 -10.94
N LYS A 203 0.02 25.35 -10.96
CA LYS A 203 -1.01 25.74 -11.92
C LYS A 203 -0.43 25.54 -13.33
N ARG A 204 -0.89 24.52 -14.05
CA ARG A 204 -1.35 24.57 -15.47
C ARG A 204 -1.25 23.20 -16.13
N LEU A 205 -2.38 22.51 -16.24
CA LEU A 205 -2.78 21.75 -17.44
C LEU A 205 -4.30 21.90 -17.60
N ARG A 206 -4.73 23.09 -18.01
CA ARG A 206 -6.01 23.32 -18.67
C ARG A 206 -5.78 24.38 -19.73
N GLU A 207 -5.37 23.95 -20.91
CA GLU A 207 -5.53 24.66 -22.18
C GLU A 207 -5.01 23.74 -23.30
N ALA A 208 -5.88 22.84 -23.74
CA ALA A 208 -5.83 22.19 -25.05
C ALA A 208 -7.22 21.60 -25.36
N ALA A 209 -8.21 22.48 -25.43
CA ALA A 209 -9.50 22.25 -26.10
C ALA A 209 -10.21 23.61 -26.23
N SER A 210 -9.82 24.39 -27.23
CA SER A 210 -10.63 25.42 -27.86
C SER A 210 -10.21 25.51 -29.32
#